data_AF-A0A5C3LXU1-F1
#
_entry.id   AF-A0A5C3LXU1-F1
#
_cell.length_a   1.000
_cell.length_b   1.000
_cell.length_c   1.000
_cell.angle_alpha   90.00
_cell.angle_beta   90.00
_cell.angle_gamma   90.00
#
_symmetry.space_group_name_H-M   'P 1'
#
loop_
_entity.id
_entity.type
_entity.pdbx_description
1 polymer ?
#
loop_
_entity_poly.entity_id
_entity_poly.type
_entity_poly.pdbx_seq_one_letter_code
_entity_poly.pdbx_strand_id
1 'polypeptide(L)'
;MVIENVRGKEESVTLDTAGFQFFKSPAKHTSFTDDAEIEREYYPESIELIKKLTGATRVVLFDHTVRRRRPGQDGRDPKLRQPVSLAHVDQSIAASVARVHRHLPPSEVPALLQRRFQIINLWRPISHVALDWPLALCDYRSVDTEKDALSKEGAGC
;
A
#
# COMPACT_ATOMS: atom_id res chain seq x y z
N MET A 1 14.40 8.31 -17.40
CA MET A 1 14.03 7.80 -16.07
C MET A 1 15.24 7.10 -15.48
N VAL A 2 15.73 7.56 -14.33
CA VAL A 2 16.85 6.92 -13.63
C VAL A 2 16.27 5.86 -12.69
N ILE A 3 16.75 4.62 -12.78
CA ILE A 3 16.40 3.56 -11.84
C ILE A 3 17.61 3.33 -10.94
N GLU A 4 17.40 3.42 -9.63
CA GLU A 4 18.46 3.19 -8.65
C GLU A 4 18.12 2.01 -7.74
N ASN A 5 19.16 1.31 -7.31
CA ASN A 5 19.05 0.34 -6.23
C ASN A 5 19.13 1.09 -4.89
N VAL A 6 18.03 1.07 -4.13
CA VAL A 6 17.91 1.75 -2.83
C VAL A 6 18.61 0.99 -1.69
N ARG A 7 19.07 -0.26 -1.90
CA ARG A 7 19.75 -1.03 -0.84
C ARG A 7 20.99 -0.32 -0.32
N GLY A 8 21.07 -0.10 0.99
CA GLY A 8 22.10 0.68 1.66
C GLY A 8 21.84 2.19 1.71
N LYS A 9 20.74 2.66 1.14
CA LYS A 9 20.30 4.08 1.12
C LYS A 9 18.86 4.22 1.64
N GLU A 10 18.32 3.21 2.31
CA GLU A 10 16.91 3.16 2.71
C GLU A 10 16.49 4.34 3.61
N GLU A 11 17.43 4.90 4.37
CA GLU A 11 17.19 6.05 5.27
C GLU A 11 17.12 7.40 4.53
N SER A 12 17.51 7.45 3.24
CA SER A 12 17.48 8.70 2.47
C SER A 12 16.09 9.07 1.95
N VAL A 13 15.08 8.23 2.22
CA VAL A 13 13.69 8.40 1.76
C VAL A 13 12.72 8.22 2.92
N THR A 14 11.75 9.11 3.01
CA THR A 14 10.68 9.07 4.02
C THR A 14 9.32 9.27 3.38
N LEU A 15 8.24 8.93 4.12
CA LEU A 15 6.88 9.17 3.64
C LEU A 15 6.66 10.64 3.25
N ASP A 16 7.15 11.58 4.08
CA ASP A 16 6.96 13.02 3.86
C ASP A 16 7.83 13.60 2.74
N THR A 17 8.89 12.89 2.32
CA THR A 17 9.82 13.38 1.28
C THR A 17 9.58 12.69 -0.05
N ALA A 18 9.61 11.37 -0.09
CA ALA A 18 9.56 10.57 -1.32
C ALA A 18 8.19 9.90 -1.55
N GLY A 19 7.29 9.92 -0.55
CA GLY A 19 6.01 9.20 -0.60
C GLY A 19 6.10 7.72 -0.21
N PHE A 20 7.29 7.24 0.17
CA PHE A 20 7.52 5.88 0.67
C PHE A 20 8.66 5.86 1.69
N GLN A 21 8.66 4.84 2.54
CA GLN A 21 9.66 4.68 3.59
C GLN A 21 9.90 3.21 3.86
N PHE A 22 11.16 2.88 4.17
CA PHE A 22 11.56 1.55 4.61
C PHE A 22 11.73 1.50 6.12
N PHE A 23 11.48 0.34 6.69
CA PHE A 23 11.76 0.05 8.09
C PHE A 23 11.96 -1.45 8.26
N LYS A 24 12.59 -1.85 9.36
CA LYS A 24 12.72 -3.25 9.76
C LYS A 24 11.81 -3.50 10.96
N SER A 25 10.80 -4.33 10.76
CA SER A 25 9.90 -4.78 11.82
C SER A 25 9.50 -6.23 11.54
N PRO A 26 10.00 -7.23 12.27
CA PRO A 26 9.56 -8.61 12.12
C PRO A 26 8.06 -8.72 12.39
N ALA A 27 7.33 -9.42 11.50
CA ALA A 27 5.93 -9.77 11.72
C ALA A 27 5.85 -10.99 12.63
N LYS A 28 4.83 -11.06 13.50
CA LYS A 28 4.55 -12.29 14.26
C LYS A 28 3.83 -13.31 13.39
N HIS A 29 2.91 -12.84 12.54
CA HIS A 29 2.23 -13.69 11.58
C HIS A 29 3.14 -14.00 10.38
N THR A 30 3.27 -15.27 10.00
CA THR A 30 4.23 -15.71 8.97
C THR A 30 3.65 -16.62 7.89
N SER A 31 2.43 -17.14 8.04
CA SER A 31 1.84 -18.08 7.06
C SER A 31 1.25 -17.36 5.85
N PHE A 32 0.45 -16.31 6.09
CA PHE A 32 -0.27 -15.54 5.07
C PHE A 32 -1.12 -16.39 4.12
N THR A 33 -1.64 -17.53 4.59
CA THR A 33 -2.40 -18.50 3.79
C THR A 33 -3.91 -18.45 4.04
N ASP A 34 -4.35 -17.81 5.11
CA ASP A 34 -5.75 -17.73 5.52
C ASP A 34 -6.11 -16.28 5.88
N ASP A 35 -7.16 -15.77 5.24
CA ASP A 35 -7.55 -14.36 5.37
C ASP A 35 -8.06 -14.05 6.79
N ALA A 36 -8.72 -15.00 7.46
CA ALA A 36 -9.23 -14.81 8.82
C ALA A 36 -8.09 -14.80 9.85
N GLU A 37 -7.04 -15.60 9.64
CA GLU A 37 -5.81 -15.51 10.44
C GLU A 37 -5.08 -14.18 10.22
N ILE A 38 -4.97 -13.71 8.97
CA ILE A 38 -4.36 -12.41 8.66
C ILE A 38 -5.13 -11.28 9.35
N GLU A 39 -6.45 -11.26 9.27
CA GLU A 39 -7.29 -10.25 9.93
C GLU A 39 -7.16 -10.31 11.46
N ARG A 40 -7.14 -11.50 12.04
CA ARG A 40 -7.06 -11.68 13.49
C ARG A 40 -5.68 -11.32 14.06
N GLU A 41 -4.61 -11.63 13.32
CA GLU A 41 -3.23 -11.60 13.86
C GLU A 41 -2.36 -10.51 13.25
N TYR A 42 -2.42 -10.33 11.94
CA TYR A 42 -1.55 -9.40 11.22
C TYR A 42 -2.09 -7.97 11.18
N TYR A 43 -3.41 -7.80 11.15
CA TYR A 43 -4.01 -6.46 11.16
C TYR A 43 -3.67 -5.66 12.44
N PRO A 44 -3.79 -6.21 13.66
CA PRO A 44 -3.46 -5.47 14.87
C PRO A 44 -2.00 -4.99 14.90
N GLU A 45 -1.03 -5.84 14.53
CA GLU A 45 0.37 -5.42 14.51
C GLU A 45 0.67 -4.41 13.39
N SER A 46 0.00 -4.52 12.24
CA SER A 46 0.12 -3.56 11.15
C SER A 46 -0.43 -2.19 11.54
N ILE A 47 -1.56 -2.15 12.24
CA ILE A 47 -2.17 -0.93 12.76
C ILE A 47 -1.21 -0.21 13.71
N GLU A 48 -0.66 -0.93 14.70
CA GLU A 48 0.24 -0.34 15.69
C GLU A 48 1.56 0.12 15.07
N LEU A 49 2.09 -0.62 14.10
CA LEU A 49 3.26 -0.23 13.33
C LEU A 49 3.02 1.06 12.54
N ILE A 50 1.91 1.17 11.80
CA ILE A 50 1.58 2.37 11.01
C ILE A 50 1.37 3.56 11.94
N LYS A 51 0.67 3.40 13.07
CA LYS A 51 0.54 4.46 14.09
C LYS A 51 1.91 4.93 14.58
N LYS A 52 2.80 4.01 14.93
CA LYS A 52 4.16 4.32 15.39
C LYS A 52 4.97 5.09 14.35
N LEU A 53 4.87 4.72 13.07
CA LEU A 53 5.63 5.34 11.99
C LEU A 53 5.08 6.72 11.58
N THR A 54 3.78 6.95 11.72
CA THR A 54 3.11 8.14 11.18
C THR A 54 2.59 9.11 12.24
N GLY A 55 2.52 8.69 13.51
CA GLY A 55 1.85 9.44 14.57
C GLY A 55 0.32 9.49 14.43
N ALA A 56 -0.27 8.67 13.56
CA ALA A 56 -1.72 8.66 13.36
C ALA A 56 -2.47 8.27 14.64
N THR A 57 -3.52 9.02 14.95
CA THR A 57 -4.41 8.74 16.09
C THR A 57 -5.34 7.56 15.83
N ARG A 58 -5.62 7.26 14.56
CA ARG A 58 -6.44 6.14 14.11
C ARG A 58 -5.89 5.58 12.80
N VAL A 59 -5.85 4.26 12.71
CA VAL A 59 -5.54 3.51 11.50
C VAL A 59 -6.63 2.46 11.33
N VAL A 60 -7.16 2.35 10.11
CA VAL A 60 -8.18 1.35 9.74
C VAL A 60 -7.66 0.60 8.52
N LEU A 61 -7.53 -0.72 8.65
CA LEU A 61 -7.22 -1.61 7.54
C LEU A 61 -8.53 -2.01 6.88
N PHE A 62 -8.61 -1.86 5.56
CA PHE A 62 -9.84 -2.09 4.81
C PHE A 62 -9.68 -3.08 3.66
N ASP A 63 -8.45 -3.49 3.34
CA ASP A 63 -8.15 -4.49 2.31
C ASP A 63 -6.76 -5.07 2.59
N HIS A 64 -6.55 -6.32 2.15
CA HIS A 64 -5.23 -6.89 1.98
C HIS A 64 -5.22 -7.73 0.70
N THR A 65 -4.06 -7.81 0.04
CA THR A 65 -3.88 -8.67 -1.12
C THR A 65 -2.59 -9.46 -0.98
N VAL A 66 -2.68 -10.79 -0.96
CA VAL A 66 -1.50 -11.66 -1.00
C VAL A 66 -1.16 -12.00 -2.44
N ARG A 67 0.08 -11.72 -2.85
CA ARG A 67 0.59 -12.04 -4.20
C ARG A 67 1.68 -13.09 -4.11
N ARG A 68 1.59 -14.11 -4.97
CA ARG A 68 2.60 -15.19 -5.05
C ARG A 68 2.97 -15.42 -6.50
N ARG A 69 4.27 -15.31 -6.82
CA ARG A 69 4.77 -15.62 -8.15
C ARG A 69 4.59 -17.12 -8.44
N ARG A 70 3.86 -17.45 -9.51
CA ARG A 70 3.61 -18.82 -9.98
C ARG A 70 3.90 -18.87 -11.49
N PRO A 71 5.07 -19.37 -11.92
CA PRO A 71 5.39 -19.50 -13.34
C PRO A 71 4.29 -20.22 -14.13
N GLY A 72 3.99 -19.73 -15.33
CA GLY A 72 2.92 -20.27 -16.18
C GLY A 72 1.49 -19.80 -15.86
N GLN A 73 1.29 -19.03 -14.79
CA GLN A 73 -0.02 -18.43 -14.48
C GLN A 73 -0.08 -16.95 -14.86
N ASP A 74 -1.24 -16.51 -15.36
CA ASP A 74 -1.49 -15.12 -15.78
C ASP A 74 -2.05 -14.23 -14.65
N GLY A 75 -2.39 -14.81 -13.49
CA GLY A 75 -2.88 -14.08 -12.32
C GLY A 75 -4.31 -13.54 -12.45
N ARG A 76 -5.11 -14.02 -13.42
CA ARG A 76 -6.52 -13.63 -13.58
C ARG A 76 -7.43 -14.19 -12.49
N ASP A 77 -7.08 -15.33 -11.91
CA ASP A 77 -7.78 -15.87 -10.73
C ASP A 77 -7.47 -14.98 -9.50
N PRO A 78 -8.49 -14.37 -8.85
CA PRO A 78 -8.31 -13.58 -7.64
C PRO A 78 -7.55 -14.32 -6.51
N LYS A 79 -7.63 -15.66 -6.46
CA LYS A 79 -6.92 -16.49 -5.48
C LYS A 79 -5.44 -16.72 -5.83
N LEU A 80 -5.05 -16.43 -7.07
CA LEU A 80 -3.71 -16.71 -7.63
C LEU A 80 -3.03 -15.46 -8.19
N ARG A 81 -3.35 -14.29 -7.60
CA ARG A 81 -2.80 -12.99 -8.01
C ARG A 81 -1.27 -13.01 -8.10
N GLN A 82 -0.77 -12.66 -9.28
CA GLN A 82 0.65 -12.43 -9.55
C GLN A 82 1.07 -11.01 -9.15
N PRO A 83 2.37 -10.74 -8.94
CA PRO A 83 2.91 -9.37 -8.92
C PRO A 83 2.51 -8.58 -10.17
N VAL A 84 2.25 -7.28 -10.02
CA VAL A 84 1.89 -6.38 -11.13
C VAL A 84 3.17 -5.79 -11.72
N SER A 85 3.32 -5.82 -13.05
CA SER A 85 4.49 -5.28 -13.76
C SER A 85 4.37 -3.80 -14.15
N LEU A 86 3.16 -3.25 -14.13
CA LEU A 86 2.89 -1.89 -14.58
C LEU A 86 2.96 -0.90 -13.43
N ALA A 87 3.63 0.22 -13.65
CA ALA A 87 3.59 1.36 -12.73
C ALA A 87 2.16 1.92 -12.66
N HIS A 88 1.69 2.20 -11.45
CA HIS A 88 0.36 2.72 -11.20
C HIS A 88 0.32 3.51 -9.88
N VAL A 89 -0.72 4.33 -9.74
CA VAL A 89 -1.14 4.93 -8.48
C VAL A 89 -2.48 4.31 -8.10
N ASP A 90 -2.62 3.85 -6.86
CA ASP A 90 -3.80 3.08 -6.44
C ASP A 90 -5.06 3.93 -6.33
N GLN A 91 -4.92 5.20 -5.93
CA GLN A 91 -6.05 6.08 -5.61
C GLN A 91 -5.82 7.47 -6.20
N SER A 92 -6.86 8.01 -6.85
CA SER A 92 -7.00 9.45 -7.05
C SER A 92 -7.47 10.13 -5.77
N ILE A 93 -7.51 11.48 -5.76
CA ILE A 93 -8.05 12.25 -4.63
C ILE A 93 -9.52 11.88 -4.40
N ALA A 94 -10.34 11.87 -5.45
CA ALA A 94 -11.75 11.51 -5.36
C ALA A 94 -11.96 10.06 -4.87
N ALA A 95 -11.17 9.11 -5.38
CA ALA A 95 -11.21 7.72 -4.94
C ALA A 95 -10.81 7.59 -3.46
N SER A 96 -9.82 8.37 -3.01
CA SER A 96 -9.38 8.38 -1.61
C SER A 96 -10.48 8.85 -0.66
N VAL A 97 -11.22 9.91 -1.02
CA VAL A 97 -12.39 10.38 -0.26
C VAL A 97 -13.49 9.32 -0.26
N ALA A 98 -13.75 8.69 -1.41
CA ALA A 98 -14.73 7.60 -1.50
C ALA A 98 -14.39 6.41 -0.59
N ARG A 99 -13.10 6.11 -0.36
CA ARG A 99 -12.67 5.08 0.61
C ARG A 99 -13.04 5.45 2.04
N VAL A 100 -12.95 6.73 2.42
CA VAL A 100 -13.38 7.21 3.75
C VAL A 100 -14.87 6.94 3.94
N HIS A 101 -15.69 7.30 2.95
CA HIS A 101 -17.14 7.03 2.99
C HIS A 101 -17.47 5.53 3.04
N ARG A 102 -16.73 4.70 2.30
CA ARG A 102 -17.01 3.26 2.19
C ARG A 102 -16.66 2.47 3.44
N HIS A 103 -15.58 2.84 4.12
CA HIS A 103 -14.95 1.99 5.13
C HIS A 103 -15.07 2.53 6.56
N LEU A 104 -15.70 3.69 6.76
CA LEU A 104 -15.88 4.30 8.07
C LEU A 104 -17.37 4.57 8.37
N PRO A 105 -17.76 4.63 9.65
CA PRO A 105 -19.14 4.91 10.03
C PRO A 105 -19.62 6.24 9.43
N PRO A 106 -20.79 6.28 8.75
CA PRO A 106 -21.28 7.50 8.09
C PRO A 106 -21.40 8.71 9.02
N SER A 107 -21.67 8.49 10.30
CA SER A 107 -21.75 9.54 11.33
C SER A 107 -20.42 10.24 11.61
N GLU A 108 -19.29 9.58 11.36
CA GLU A 108 -17.95 10.10 11.64
C GLU A 108 -17.32 10.79 10.42
N VAL A 109 -17.74 10.42 9.21
CA VAL A 109 -17.11 10.85 7.95
C VAL A 109 -17.00 12.38 7.82
N PRO A 110 -18.05 13.19 8.10
CA PRO A 110 -17.94 14.64 7.97
C PRO A 110 -16.82 15.25 8.82
N ALA A 111 -16.62 14.74 10.04
CA ALA A 111 -15.57 15.22 10.94
C ALA A 111 -14.18 14.70 10.53
N LEU A 112 -14.09 13.48 10.00
CA LEU A 112 -12.82 12.90 9.53
C LEU A 112 -12.30 13.59 8.28
N LEU A 113 -13.17 13.96 7.34
CA LEU A 113 -12.79 14.67 6.11
C LEU A 113 -12.37 16.13 6.35
N GLN A 114 -12.69 16.71 7.51
CA GLN A 114 -12.17 18.01 7.93
C GLN A 114 -10.73 17.95 8.44
N ARG A 115 -10.18 16.75 8.66
CA ARG A 115 -8.82 16.52 9.14
C ARG A 115 -7.93 15.98 8.02
N ARG A 116 -6.62 16.02 8.24
CA ARG A 116 -5.66 15.28 7.39
C ARG A 116 -5.86 13.78 7.59
N PHE A 117 -5.98 13.05 6.48
CA PHE A 117 -5.91 11.59 6.45
C PHE A 117 -4.96 11.15 5.34
N GLN A 118 -4.52 9.89 5.40
CA GLN A 118 -3.62 9.29 4.42
C GLN A 118 -4.14 7.88 4.09
N ILE A 119 -3.97 7.46 2.84
CA ILE A 119 -4.09 6.05 2.44
C ILE A 119 -2.67 5.53 2.23
N ILE A 120 -2.28 4.56 3.04
CA ILE A 120 -0.92 4.02 3.05
C ILE A 120 -0.98 2.53 2.75
N ASN A 121 -0.17 2.09 1.80
CA ASN A 121 0.10 0.68 1.57
C ASN A 121 1.25 0.21 2.46
N LEU A 122 1.02 -0.87 3.19
CA LEU A 122 2.07 -1.63 3.87
C LEU A 122 2.46 -2.81 2.99
N TRP A 123 3.67 -2.77 2.43
CA TRP A 123 4.20 -3.86 1.60
C TRP A 123 5.30 -4.63 2.33
N ARG A 124 5.25 -5.97 2.25
CA ARG A 124 6.19 -6.88 2.90
C ARG A 124 6.46 -8.12 2.04
N PRO A 125 7.72 -8.55 1.87
CA PRO A 125 8.03 -9.92 1.44
C PRO A 125 7.63 -10.93 2.54
N ILE A 126 6.72 -11.85 2.25
CA ILE A 126 6.08 -12.73 3.24
C ILE A 126 6.67 -14.15 3.34
N SER A 127 7.66 -14.50 2.52
CA SER A 127 8.29 -15.83 2.52
C SER A 127 9.81 -15.75 2.44
N HIS A 128 10.32 -14.97 1.50
CA HIS A 128 11.74 -14.75 1.28
C HIS A 128 11.95 -13.33 0.76
N VAL A 129 13.21 -12.87 0.71
CA VAL A 129 13.55 -11.59 0.10
C VAL A 129 13.06 -11.57 -1.36
N ALA A 130 12.37 -10.50 -1.75
CA ALA A 130 11.84 -10.34 -3.10
C ALA A 130 12.98 -10.02 -4.09
N LEU A 131 13.70 -11.05 -4.52
CA LEU A 131 14.74 -10.97 -5.55
C LEU A 131 14.14 -11.14 -6.96
N ASP A 132 13.14 -12.01 -7.07
CA ASP A 132 12.33 -12.20 -8.27
C ASP A 132 11.12 -11.26 -8.20
N TRP A 133 10.91 -10.42 -9.23
CA TRP A 133 9.89 -9.35 -9.26
C TRP A 133 9.96 -8.37 -8.08
N PRO A 134 11.08 -7.61 -7.94
CA PRO A 134 11.22 -6.64 -6.85
C PRO A 134 10.20 -5.51 -6.97
N LEU A 135 9.83 -4.93 -5.83
CA LEU A 135 9.02 -3.71 -5.81
C LEU A 135 9.87 -2.52 -6.27
N ALA A 136 9.40 -1.85 -7.33
CA ALA A 136 9.90 -0.53 -7.72
C ALA A 136 8.97 0.54 -7.16
N LEU A 137 9.55 1.59 -6.58
CA LEU A 137 8.85 2.75 -6.03
C LEU A 137 9.32 3.99 -6.77
N CYS A 138 8.41 4.93 -7.01
CA CYS A 138 8.71 6.20 -7.66
C CYS A 138 8.79 7.30 -6.60
N ASP A 139 9.86 8.10 -6.61
CA ASP A 139 9.98 9.28 -5.75
C ASP A 139 8.97 10.33 -6.21
N TYR A 140 8.01 10.64 -5.34
CA TYR A 140 6.93 11.56 -5.64
C TYR A 140 7.44 12.94 -6.11
N ARG A 141 8.62 13.39 -5.64
CA ARG A 141 9.21 14.68 -6.04
C ARG A 141 9.64 14.72 -7.50
N SER A 142 9.74 13.57 -8.16
CA SER A 142 10.12 13.44 -9.57
C SER A 142 8.93 13.27 -10.51
N VAL A 143 7.70 13.19 -9.97
CA VAL A 143 6.47 13.00 -10.74
C VAL A 143 5.85 14.35 -11.07
N ASP A 144 5.62 14.62 -12.35
CA ASP A 144 4.79 15.73 -12.83
C ASP A 144 3.34 15.23 -12.92
N THR A 145 2.48 15.61 -11.98
CA THR A 145 1.12 15.07 -11.91
C THR A 145 0.26 15.39 -13.14
N GLU A 146 0.58 16.44 -13.90
CA GLU A 146 -0.18 16.80 -15.10
C GLU A 146 0.24 15.99 -16.33
N LYS A 147 1.46 15.45 -16.32
CA LYS A 147 2.03 14.72 -17.48
C LYS A 147 2.13 13.22 -17.24
N ASP A 148 2.43 12.82 -16.01
CA ASP A 148 2.77 11.45 -15.65
C ASP A 148 1.58 10.69 -15.06
N ALA A 149 0.57 11.39 -14.53
CA ALA A 149 -0.63 10.76 -13.97
C ALA A 149 -1.79 10.79 -14.98
N LEU A 150 -2.23 9.60 -15.39
CA LEU A 150 -3.46 9.43 -16.17
C LEU A 150 -4.62 9.15 -15.23
N SER A 151 -5.45 10.15 -14.96
CA SER A 151 -6.72 9.94 -14.26
C SER A 151 -7.78 9.49 -15.28
N LYS A 152 -8.36 8.29 -15.07
CA LYS A 152 -9.59 7.89 -15.78
C LYS A 152 -10.80 8.38 -14.99
N GLU A 153 -10.97 9.68 -14.86
CA GLU A 153 -12.21 10.24 -14.33
C GLU A 153 -13.31 10.07 -15.39
N GLY A 154 -14.18 9.06 -15.22
CA GLY A 154 -15.33 8.84 -16.11
C GLY A 154 -15.71 7.40 -16.41
N ALA A 155 -14.91 6.40 -16.02
CA ALA A 155 -15.33 4.99 -16.11
C ALA A 155 -15.89 4.53 -14.76
N GLY A 156 -17.22 4.55 -14.64
CA GLY A 156 -17.91 3.97 -13.50
C GLY A 156 -17.46 2.54 -13.25
N CYS A 157 -17.10 2.27 -12.00
CA CYS A 157 -17.12 0.94 -11.42
C CYS A 157 -18.36 0.82 -10.54
#